data_AF-I6ZWJ3-F1
#
_entry.id   AF-I6ZWJ3-F1
#
_cell.length_a   1.000
_cell.length_b   1.000
_cell.length_c   1.000
_cell.angle_alpha   90.00
_cell.angle_beta   90.00
_cell.angle_gamma   90.00
#
_symmetry.space_group_name_H-M   'P 1'
#
loop_
_entity.id
_entity.type
_entity.pdbx_description
1 polymer ?
#
loop_
_entity_poly.entity_id
_entity_poly.type
_entity_poly.pdbx_seq_one_letter_code
_entity_poly.pdbx_strand_id
1 'polypeptide(L)'
;MKSNICERLQNPGNEGNVKKMHQEKHKKALKCLSQRTVALKISYNGEGYSGVSPQNGRKTIGGNLEYALKATGLGEKLVYAGRTDSGVSAINMVASGVVISRVLEPNRSYVITKDDHKEYKYDIMLNNYLPSDIRVIGWAPVPDTFNARFTCIQRQYRYYFHKEGLDINEMNQAASRIKDINNFYYFSKHSDKNARYERKLDECRIIDDGDIYYLDIKARAFLHNMVRKIVWAVQKSGKGEEYDIQRIGTSEPYPLVFCGAVYPYELSFINNLRCCSELRYRMERDQINYKISRDRLEHLANELSKEVRSDR
;
A
#
# COMPACT_ATOMS: atom_id res chain seq x y z
N MET A 1 43.04 -53.39 18.65
CA MET A 1 42.52 -53.29 20.03
C MET A 1 41.81 -51.95 20.17
N LYS A 2 40.52 -52.01 20.55
CA LYS A 2 39.71 -51.06 21.37
C LYS A 2 40.00 -49.55 21.25
N SER A 3 39.07 -48.61 21.15
CA SER A 3 37.60 -48.56 21.05
C SER A 3 37.20 -47.10 21.32
N ASN A 4 36.13 -46.62 20.68
CA ASN A 4 35.15 -45.65 21.22
C ASN A 4 35.56 -44.15 21.32
N ILE A 5 34.69 -43.13 21.22
CA ILE A 5 33.29 -42.90 20.80
C ILE A 5 33.12 -41.36 20.91
N CYS A 6 32.25 -40.76 20.09
CA CYS A 6 31.69 -39.43 20.30
C CYS A 6 31.17 -39.20 21.73
N GLU A 7 31.47 -38.06 22.37
CA GLU A 7 30.46 -37.10 22.86
C GLU A 7 31.04 -36.02 23.81
N ARG A 8 30.61 -34.78 23.52
CA ARG A 8 30.29 -33.66 24.44
C ARG A 8 31.39 -33.02 25.28
N LEU A 9 31.52 -31.70 25.13
CA LEU A 9 31.00 -30.67 26.06
C LEU A 9 31.32 -29.28 25.45
N GLN A 10 30.35 -28.63 24.80
CA GLN A 10 29.71 -27.40 25.29
C GLN A 10 30.67 -26.33 25.83
N ASN A 11 30.92 -25.30 25.01
CA ASN A 11 31.37 -23.99 25.50
C ASN A 11 30.39 -22.92 24.98
N PRO A 12 29.40 -22.48 25.78
CA PRO A 12 28.46 -21.45 25.39
C PRO A 12 29.06 -20.09 25.77
N GLY A 13 29.78 -19.47 24.85
CA GLY A 13 30.51 -18.26 25.18
C GLY A 13 30.96 -17.44 24.00
N ASN A 14 30.08 -17.14 23.03
CA ASN A 14 30.32 -15.99 22.15
C ASN A 14 29.15 -15.44 21.32
N GLU A 15 27.93 -15.95 21.44
CA GLU A 15 26.79 -15.42 20.63
C GLU A 15 26.14 -14.15 21.21
N GLY A 16 26.46 -13.79 22.46
CA GLY A 16 25.88 -12.63 23.15
C GLY A 16 26.51 -11.27 22.79
N ASN A 17 27.74 -11.25 22.27
CA ASN A 17 28.48 -10.00 22.05
C ASN A 17 28.27 -9.38 20.66
N VAL A 18 27.96 -10.18 19.63
CA VAL A 18 27.72 -9.66 18.28
C VAL A 18 26.36 -8.96 18.18
N LYS A 19 25.36 -9.39 18.96
CA LYS A 19 24.03 -8.74 18.99
C LYS A 19 23.99 -7.44 19.81
N LYS A 20 24.85 -7.28 20.82
CA LYS A 20 24.92 -6.04 21.63
C LYS A 20 25.65 -4.89 20.94
N MET A 21 26.63 -5.17 20.08
CA MET A 21 27.36 -4.12 19.35
C MET A 21 26.52 -3.30 18.36
N HIS A 22 25.34 -3.77 17.96
CA HIS A 22 24.43 -3.02 17.09
C HIS A 22 23.38 -2.18 17.84
N GLN A 23 23.29 -2.28 19.17
CA GLN A 23 22.22 -1.63 19.95
C GLN A 23 22.64 -0.39 20.74
N GLU A 24 23.94 -0.06 20.83
CA GLU A 24 24.42 1.12 21.56
C GLU A 24 25.21 2.10 20.67
N LYS A 25 24.67 2.41 19.48
CA LYS A 25 25.02 3.71 18.87
C LYS A 25 24.36 4.78 19.73
N HIS A 26 25.18 5.55 20.46
CA HIS A 26 24.76 6.79 21.13
C HIS A 26 23.74 7.54 20.27
N LYS A 27 22.45 7.46 20.63
CA LYS A 27 21.41 8.30 20.04
C LYS A 27 21.73 9.73 20.46
N LYS A 28 22.49 10.46 19.64
CA LYS A 28 22.47 11.93 19.73
C LYS A 28 21.00 12.31 19.56
N ALA A 29 20.40 12.84 20.62
CA ALA A 29 19.04 13.33 20.59
C ALA A 29 18.91 14.30 19.42
N LEU A 30 17.87 14.13 18.59
CA LEU A 30 17.66 15.04 17.48
C LEU A 30 17.44 16.43 18.05
N LYS A 31 18.15 17.41 17.50
CA LYS A 31 17.96 18.81 17.87
C LYS A 31 16.59 19.25 17.34
N CYS A 32 15.61 19.34 18.22
CA CYS A 32 14.31 19.92 17.92
C CYS A 32 14.42 21.43 18.08
N LEU A 33 14.46 22.17 16.95
CA LEU A 33 14.39 23.63 16.98
C LEU A 33 12.95 24.13 16.88
N SER A 34 12.09 23.38 16.20
CA SER A 34 10.66 23.61 16.09
C SER A 34 9.95 22.31 15.68
N GLN A 35 8.65 22.37 15.38
CA GLN A 35 7.90 21.30 14.73
C GLN A 35 7.33 21.79 13.41
N ARG A 36 6.84 20.88 12.55
CA ARG A 36 6.12 21.22 11.32
C ARG A 36 5.19 20.11 10.86
N THR A 37 4.15 20.48 10.14
CA THR A 37 3.33 19.52 9.39
C THR A 37 4.03 19.17 8.09
N VAL A 38 4.09 17.87 7.78
CA VAL A 38 4.61 17.34 6.51
C VAL A 38 3.60 16.41 5.86
N ALA A 39 3.65 16.31 4.53
CA ALA A 39 3.05 15.21 3.79
C ALA A 39 4.15 14.19 3.43
N LEU A 40 4.02 12.95 3.89
CA LEU A 40 4.87 11.82 3.52
C LEU A 40 4.25 11.07 2.35
N LYS A 41 5.08 10.72 1.37
CA LYS A 41 4.73 9.81 0.29
C LYS A 41 5.23 8.42 0.61
N ILE A 42 4.32 7.47 0.69
CA ILE A 42 4.54 6.14 1.23
C ILE A 42 4.09 5.10 0.22
N SER A 43 4.87 4.05 0.13
CA SER A 43 4.63 2.94 -0.77
C SER A 43 4.88 1.64 -0.01
N TYR A 44 4.04 0.63 -0.23
CA TYR A 44 4.15 -0.64 0.49
C TYR A 44 3.51 -1.81 -0.25
N ASN A 45 4.05 -3.01 0.00
CA ASN A 45 3.36 -4.27 -0.26
C ASN A 45 2.49 -4.61 0.96
N GLY A 46 1.17 -4.69 0.76
CA GLY A 46 0.19 -4.90 1.82
C GLY A 46 -0.10 -6.35 2.18
N GLU A 47 0.37 -7.34 1.40
CA GLU A 47 -0.02 -8.75 1.50
C GLU A 47 0.14 -9.31 2.92
N GLY A 48 1.28 -9.03 3.56
CA GLY A 48 1.61 -9.47 4.91
C GLY A 48 1.06 -8.59 6.04
N TYR A 49 0.10 -7.70 5.77
CA TYR A 49 -0.36 -6.68 6.72
C TYR A 49 -1.88 -6.62 6.87
N SER A 50 -2.33 -6.34 8.09
CA SER A 50 -3.74 -6.13 8.45
C SER A 50 -4.28 -4.74 8.09
N GLY A 51 -3.81 -4.18 6.97
CA GLY A 51 -4.19 -2.87 6.44
C GLY A 51 -3.35 -1.72 6.97
N VAL A 52 -3.68 -0.50 6.53
CA VAL A 52 -2.89 0.70 6.87
C VAL A 52 -3.14 1.25 8.27
N SER A 53 -4.35 1.09 8.80
CA SER A 53 -4.71 1.69 10.09
C SER A 53 -4.09 0.90 11.26
N PRO A 54 -3.41 1.55 12.22
CA PRO A 54 -2.88 0.89 13.41
C PRO A 54 -3.98 0.15 14.19
N GLN A 55 -3.66 -1.06 14.64
CA GLN A 55 -4.55 -1.94 15.40
C GLN A 55 -3.73 -2.70 16.45
N ASN A 56 -4.25 -2.80 17.67
CA ASN A 56 -3.56 -3.51 18.75
C ASN A 56 -3.37 -4.99 18.41
N GLY A 57 -2.15 -5.50 18.62
CA GLY A 57 -1.81 -6.91 18.39
C GLY A 57 -1.74 -7.35 16.93
N ARG A 58 -1.85 -6.43 15.96
CA ARG A 58 -1.79 -6.77 14.53
C ARG A 58 -0.65 -6.06 13.81
N LYS A 59 -0.01 -6.78 12.88
CA LYS A 59 0.99 -6.21 11.99
C LYS A 59 0.29 -5.33 10.95
N THR A 60 0.43 -4.01 11.08
CA THR A 60 -0.21 -3.01 10.21
C THR A 60 0.85 -2.10 9.61
N ILE A 61 0.57 -1.50 8.45
CA ILE A 61 1.49 -0.52 7.85
C ILE A 61 1.65 0.67 8.80
N GLY A 62 0.53 1.16 9.33
CA GLY A 62 0.55 2.30 10.25
C GLY A 62 1.24 2.03 11.57
N GLY A 63 1.11 0.82 12.12
CA GLY A 63 1.86 0.44 13.33
C GLY A 63 3.38 0.49 13.11
N ASN A 64 3.87 0.04 11.95
CA ASN A 64 5.29 0.10 11.62
C ASN A 64 5.77 1.55 11.40
N LEU A 65 4.97 2.39 10.75
CA LEU A 65 5.28 3.82 10.56
C LEU A 65 5.29 4.61 11.87
N GLU A 66 4.31 4.38 12.75
CA GLU A 66 4.28 4.99 14.08
C GLU A 66 5.44 4.52 14.96
N TYR A 67 5.81 3.24 14.87
CA TYR A 67 7.00 2.73 15.52
C TYR A 67 8.26 3.44 15.00
N ALA A 68 8.44 3.57 13.68
CA ALA A 68 9.59 4.26 13.09
C ALA A 68 9.66 5.74 13.50
N LEU A 69 8.52 6.44 13.53
CA LEU A 69 8.44 7.83 13.99
C LEU A 69 8.90 7.99 15.45
N LYS A 70 8.42 7.12 16.34
CA LYS A 70 8.80 7.14 17.77
C LYS A 70 10.25 6.70 17.99
N ALA A 71 10.69 5.65 17.28
CA ALA A 71 12.03 5.10 17.40
C ALA A 71 13.10 6.10 16.92
N THR A 72 12.80 6.89 15.89
CA THR A 72 13.65 7.99 15.42
C THR A 72 13.52 9.24 16.30
N GLY A 73 12.42 9.41 17.03
CA GLY A 73 12.09 10.64 17.77
C GLY A 73 11.56 11.75 16.86
N LEU A 74 11.16 11.43 15.63
CA LEU A 74 10.69 12.42 14.65
C LEU A 74 9.26 12.88 14.91
N GLY A 75 8.40 12.02 15.46
CA GLY A 75 6.99 12.32 15.70
C GLY A 75 6.25 11.14 16.30
N GLU A 76 4.93 11.17 16.27
CA GLU A 76 4.11 10.16 16.97
C GLU A 76 3.12 9.41 16.09
N LYS A 77 2.36 10.13 15.25
CA LYS A 77 1.19 9.61 14.54
C LYS A 77 1.08 10.19 13.14
N LEU A 78 0.39 9.46 12.27
CA LEU A 78 0.10 9.86 10.91
C LEU A 78 -1.40 9.77 10.62
N VAL A 79 -1.87 10.67 9.77
CA VAL A 79 -3.20 10.61 9.15
C VAL A 79 -3.02 10.22 7.69
N TYR A 80 -3.66 9.14 7.25
CA TYR A 80 -3.54 8.61 5.89
C TYR A 80 -4.63 9.14 4.97
N ALA A 81 -4.29 9.35 3.69
CA ALA A 81 -5.23 9.77 2.67
C ALA A 81 -6.39 8.78 2.55
N GLY A 82 -6.10 7.49 2.42
CA GLY A 82 -7.09 6.42 2.39
C GLY A 82 -6.86 5.43 3.53
N ARG A 83 -7.92 4.74 3.93
CA ARG A 83 -7.74 3.43 4.56
C ARG A 83 -7.60 2.40 3.43
N THR A 84 -6.66 1.48 3.58
CA THR A 84 -6.56 0.27 2.78
C THR A 84 -6.88 -0.92 3.67
N ASP A 85 -7.60 -1.88 3.12
CA ASP A 85 -7.97 -3.12 3.80
C ASP A 85 -6.73 -4.03 3.97
N SER A 86 -6.86 -5.10 4.76
CA SER A 86 -5.84 -6.14 4.88
C SER A 86 -5.42 -6.67 3.50
N GLY A 87 -4.12 -6.81 3.26
CA GLY A 87 -3.59 -7.34 2.00
C GLY A 87 -3.45 -6.33 0.85
N VAL A 88 -4.06 -5.13 0.94
CA VAL A 88 -4.06 -4.15 -0.16
C VAL A 88 -2.76 -3.37 -0.18
N SER A 89 -2.11 -3.27 -1.34
CA SER A 89 -0.83 -2.55 -1.53
C SER A 89 -1.03 -1.07 -1.88
N ALA A 90 0.04 -0.27 -1.83
CA ALA A 90 0.00 1.13 -2.27
C ALA A 90 1.29 1.59 -2.94
N ILE A 91 1.19 2.33 -4.05
CA ILE A 91 2.33 2.98 -4.71
C ILE A 91 2.57 4.42 -4.23
N ASN A 92 1.51 5.19 -3.95
CA ASN A 92 1.63 6.62 -3.63
C ASN A 92 0.63 7.00 -2.51
N MET A 93 0.60 6.24 -1.43
CA MET A 93 -0.16 6.63 -0.25
C MET A 93 0.41 7.92 0.31
N VAL A 94 -0.43 8.94 0.50
CA VAL A 94 -0.03 10.17 1.18
C VAL A 94 -0.48 10.09 2.62
N ALA A 95 0.41 10.46 3.55
CA ALA A 95 0.07 10.61 4.95
C ALA A 95 0.57 11.96 5.48
N SER A 96 -0.18 12.61 6.36
CA SER A 96 0.24 13.85 7.02
C SER A 96 0.56 13.60 8.49
N GLY A 97 1.56 14.29 9.01
CA GLY A 97 1.90 14.25 10.43
C GLY A 97 2.72 15.45 10.85
N VAL A 98 2.70 15.75 12.16
CA VAL A 98 3.59 16.72 12.77
C VAL A 98 4.90 16.02 13.11
N VAL A 99 6.01 16.59 12.64
CA VAL A 99 7.35 16.09 12.89
C VAL A 99 8.22 17.19 13.50
N ILE A 100 9.27 16.81 14.20
CA ILE A 100 10.29 17.75 14.64
C ILE A 100 11.03 18.31 13.42
N SER A 101 11.44 19.58 13.53
CA SER A 101 12.22 20.28 12.52
C SER A 101 13.53 20.78 13.11
N ARG A 102 14.56 20.80 12.27
CA ARG A 102 15.85 21.45 12.58
C ARG A 102 15.98 22.84 11.96
N VAL A 103 14.86 23.39 11.50
CA VAL A 103 14.73 24.78 11.05
C VAL A 103 13.89 25.49 12.10
N LEU A 104 14.30 26.71 12.51
CA LEU A 104 13.60 27.45 13.57
C LEU A 104 12.21 27.89 13.10
N GLU A 105 12.12 28.39 11.88
CA GLU A 105 10.87 28.83 11.23
C GLU A 105 10.70 28.05 9.92
N PRO A 106 10.18 26.81 9.96
CA PRO A 106 10.10 25.98 8.77
C PRO A 106 8.98 26.45 7.87
N ASN A 107 9.19 26.37 6.56
CA ASN A 107 8.19 26.68 5.54
C ASN A 107 6.83 25.97 5.80
N ARG A 108 5.73 26.72 5.70
CA ARG A 108 4.34 26.25 5.91
C ARG A 108 3.48 26.38 4.65
N SER A 109 4.10 26.24 3.49
CA SER A 109 3.44 26.32 2.18
C SER A 109 3.61 25.02 1.41
N TYR A 110 2.93 24.93 0.25
CA TYR A 110 3.04 23.81 -0.68
C TYR A 110 4.27 23.89 -1.61
N VAL A 111 5.05 24.97 -1.54
CA VAL A 111 6.20 25.23 -2.41
C VAL A 111 7.48 24.88 -1.69
N ILE A 112 8.32 24.03 -2.27
CA ILE A 112 9.64 23.71 -1.70
C ILE A 112 10.54 24.94 -1.76
N THR A 113 11.19 25.25 -0.64
CA THR A 113 12.21 26.31 -0.54
C THR A 113 13.59 25.71 -0.27
N LYS A 114 14.63 26.54 -0.37
CA LYS A 114 16.02 26.13 -0.05
C LYS A 114 16.17 25.64 1.39
N ASP A 115 15.38 26.16 2.33
CA ASP A 115 15.46 25.78 3.73
C ASP A 115 14.85 24.40 4.01
N ASP A 116 13.91 23.95 3.18
CA ASP A 116 13.37 22.58 3.28
C ASP A 116 14.45 21.52 3.01
N HIS A 117 15.47 21.83 2.20
CA HIS A 117 16.60 20.93 1.98
C HIS A 117 17.56 20.83 3.17
N LYS A 118 17.51 21.79 4.11
CA LYS A 118 18.30 21.79 5.36
C LYS A 118 17.68 20.90 6.44
N GLU A 119 16.45 20.43 6.24
CA GLU A 119 15.76 19.55 7.18
C GLU A 119 16.45 18.21 7.39
N TYR A 120 15.98 17.48 8.40
CA TYR A 120 16.29 16.07 8.53
C TYR A 120 15.86 15.31 7.28
N LYS A 121 16.63 14.26 6.93
CA LYS A 121 16.26 13.35 5.84
C LYS A 121 15.20 12.37 6.36
N TYR A 122 13.97 12.86 6.54
CA TYR A 122 12.87 12.13 7.18
C TYR A 122 12.65 10.74 6.56
N ASP A 123 12.68 10.66 5.23
CA ASP A 123 12.58 9.44 4.46
C ASP A 123 13.68 8.42 4.82
N ILE A 124 14.96 8.82 4.82
CA ILE A 124 16.09 7.93 5.16
C ILE A 124 15.97 7.48 6.62
N MET A 125 15.68 8.41 7.51
CA MET A 125 15.57 8.13 8.94
C MET A 125 14.46 7.13 9.24
N LEU A 126 13.28 7.32 8.68
CA LEU A 126 12.15 6.40 8.85
C LEU A 126 12.44 5.05 8.20
N ASN A 127 12.98 5.02 6.97
CA ASN A 127 13.28 3.79 6.25
C ASN A 127 14.29 2.88 6.97
N ASN A 128 15.20 3.43 7.79
CA ASN A 128 16.13 2.65 8.60
C ASN A 128 15.44 1.82 9.71
N TYR A 129 14.21 2.17 10.08
CA TYR A 129 13.41 1.45 11.08
C TYR A 129 12.21 0.71 10.46
N LEU A 130 12.00 0.84 9.15
CA LEU A 130 10.88 0.20 8.46
C LEU A 130 11.29 -1.15 7.86
N PRO A 131 10.39 -2.15 7.90
CA PRO A 131 10.58 -3.40 7.19
C PRO A 131 10.69 -3.17 5.67
N SER A 132 11.28 -4.12 4.94
CA SER A 132 11.66 -3.90 3.53
C SER A 132 10.50 -3.68 2.55
N ASP A 133 9.29 -4.01 2.99
CA ASP A 133 8.02 -3.93 2.29
C ASP A 133 7.28 -2.60 2.54
N ILE A 134 7.80 -1.70 3.39
CA ILE A 134 7.26 -0.36 3.63
C ILE A 134 8.35 0.68 3.40
N ARG A 135 8.07 1.67 2.53
CA ARG A 135 9.02 2.75 2.23
C ARG A 135 8.34 4.10 2.26
N VAL A 136 8.99 5.05 2.93
CA VAL A 136 8.77 6.49 2.72
C VAL A 136 9.66 6.90 1.55
N ILE A 137 9.05 7.27 0.43
CA ILE A 137 9.74 7.56 -0.84
C ILE A 137 9.95 9.06 -1.08
N GLY A 138 9.31 9.90 -0.26
CA GLY A 138 9.50 11.34 -0.28
C GLY A 138 8.68 12.05 0.79
N TRP A 139 8.90 13.34 0.94
CA TRP A 139 8.08 14.20 1.78
C TRP A 139 7.92 15.60 1.17
N ALA A 140 6.88 16.32 1.57
CA ALA A 140 6.59 17.68 1.10
C ALA A 140 6.29 18.61 2.29
N PRO A 141 6.73 19.88 2.22
CA PRO A 141 6.24 20.92 3.12
C PRO A 141 4.76 21.17 2.84
N VAL A 142 3.98 21.42 3.90
CA VAL A 142 2.56 21.74 3.80
C VAL A 142 2.17 22.74 4.90
N PRO A 143 1.04 23.47 4.74
CA PRO A 143 0.47 24.26 5.83
C PRO A 143 0.08 23.40 7.03
N ASP A 144 0.05 23.99 8.22
CA ASP A 144 -0.35 23.28 9.45
C ASP A 144 -1.83 22.85 9.45
N THR A 145 -2.63 23.43 8.55
CA THR A 145 -4.03 23.03 8.32
C THR A 145 -4.17 21.83 7.38
N PHE A 146 -3.09 21.36 6.76
CA PHE A 146 -3.14 20.24 5.82
C PHE A 146 -3.46 18.93 6.55
N ASN A 147 -4.42 18.19 6.00
CA ASN A 147 -4.75 16.86 6.47
C ASN A 147 -4.86 15.91 5.27
N ALA A 148 -3.99 14.89 5.23
CA ALA A 148 -3.94 13.98 4.07
C ALA A 148 -5.28 13.31 3.79
N ARG A 149 -6.15 13.12 4.80
CA ARG A 149 -7.49 12.57 4.63
C ARG A 149 -8.50 13.62 4.20
N PHE A 150 -8.65 14.69 4.98
CA PHE A 150 -9.75 15.64 4.83
C PHE A 150 -9.53 16.64 3.70
N THR A 151 -8.27 16.99 3.41
CA THR A 151 -7.91 17.85 2.28
C THR A 151 -7.97 17.10 0.94
N CYS A 152 -7.90 15.76 0.94
CA CYS A 152 -7.89 14.96 -0.28
C CYS A 152 -9.24 15.04 -1.04
N ILE A 153 -9.15 15.35 -2.33
CA ILE A 153 -10.31 15.51 -3.22
C ILE A 153 -10.61 14.27 -4.07
N GLN A 154 -9.62 13.40 -4.29
CA GLN A 154 -9.80 12.17 -5.05
C GLN A 154 -8.77 11.13 -4.63
N ARG A 155 -9.19 9.86 -4.59
CA ARG A 155 -8.35 8.68 -4.34
C ARG A 155 -8.47 7.77 -5.56
N GLN A 156 -7.36 7.17 -5.97
CA GLN A 156 -7.32 6.25 -7.09
C GLN A 156 -6.92 4.86 -6.63
N TYR A 157 -7.63 3.86 -7.11
CA TYR A 157 -7.26 2.46 -6.99
C TYR A 157 -7.15 1.82 -8.37
N ARG A 158 -6.35 0.77 -8.43
CA ARG A 158 -6.25 -0.12 -9.59
C ARG A 158 -6.32 -1.57 -9.14
N TYR A 159 -7.11 -2.38 -9.84
CA TYR A 159 -7.16 -3.82 -9.66
C TYR A 159 -6.82 -4.51 -10.96
N TYR A 160 -5.96 -5.52 -10.94
CA TYR A 160 -5.54 -6.27 -12.12
C TYR A 160 -6.29 -7.60 -12.23
N PHE A 161 -6.64 -7.98 -13.45
CA PHE A 161 -7.33 -9.23 -13.80
C PHE A 161 -6.54 -10.02 -14.84
N HIS A 162 -6.51 -11.34 -14.69
CA HIS A 162 -6.10 -12.25 -15.76
C HIS A 162 -7.22 -12.24 -16.79
N LYS A 163 -6.85 -12.18 -18.08
CA LYS A 163 -7.84 -12.10 -19.16
C LYS A 163 -8.64 -13.37 -19.37
N GLU A 164 -8.09 -14.51 -18.99
CA GLU A 164 -8.68 -15.83 -19.23
C GLU A 164 -10.11 -15.92 -18.69
N GLY A 165 -11.04 -16.22 -19.61
CA GLY A 165 -12.46 -16.35 -19.29
C GLY A 165 -13.17 -15.04 -18.93
N LEU A 166 -12.60 -13.87 -19.25
CA LEU A 166 -13.23 -12.57 -19.05
C LEU A 166 -13.56 -11.86 -20.38
N ASP A 167 -14.83 -11.54 -20.57
CA ASP A 167 -15.32 -10.66 -21.62
C ASP A 167 -15.19 -9.19 -21.21
N ILE A 168 -14.30 -8.46 -21.88
CA ILE A 168 -14.05 -7.05 -21.59
C ILE A 168 -15.26 -6.14 -21.85
N ASN A 169 -16.14 -6.48 -22.79
CA ASN A 169 -17.34 -5.71 -23.07
C ASN A 169 -18.32 -5.82 -21.90
N GLU A 170 -18.52 -7.01 -21.37
CA GLU A 170 -19.35 -7.22 -20.18
C GLU A 170 -18.77 -6.53 -18.95
N MET A 171 -17.45 -6.60 -18.75
CA MET A 171 -16.78 -5.87 -17.66
C MET A 171 -16.95 -4.35 -17.80
N ASN A 172 -16.84 -3.80 -19.02
CA ASN A 172 -17.03 -2.37 -19.29
C ASN A 172 -18.48 -1.93 -19.06
N GLN A 173 -19.45 -2.71 -19.51
CA GLN A 173 -20.87 -2.45 -19.24
C GLN A 173 -21.15 -2.45 -17.73
N ALA A 174 -20.63 -3.43 -16.99
CA ALA A 174 -20.75 -3.50 -15.54
C ALA A 174 -20.09 -2.30 -14.84
N ALA A 175 -18.88 -1.93 -15.25
CA ALA A 175 -18.17 -0.77 -14.72
C ALA A 175 -18.95 0.54 -14.96
N SER A 176 -19.56 0.70 -16.14
CA SER A 176 -20.41 1.85 -16.46
C SER A 176 -21.65 1.90 -15.57
N ARG A 177 -22.39 0.79 -15.45
CA ARG A 177 -23.57 0.71 -14.56
C ARG A 177 -23.21 1.05 -13.11
N ILE A 178 -22.07 0.55 -12.62
CA ILE A 178 -21.58 0.81 -11.27
C ILE A 178 -21.18 2.27 -11.09
N LYS A 179 -20.60 2.91 -12.11
CA LYS A 179 -20.22 4.33 -12.07
C LYS A 179 -21.41 5.25 -11.80
N ASP A 180 -22.58 4.91 -12.34
CA ASP A 180 -23.81 5.69 -12.23
C ASP A 180 -24.59 5.45 -10.92
N ILE A 181 -24.15 4.50 -10.10
CA ILE A 181 -24.72 4.28 -8.76
C ILE A 181 -24.40 5.50 -7.87
N ASN A 182 -25.42 5.97 -7.15
CA ASN A 182 -25.27 7.04 -6.17
C ASN A 182 -25.30 6.53 -4.72
N ASN A 183 -25.83 5.33 -4.46
CA ASN A 183 -25.87 4.71 -3.14
C ASN A 183 -25.20 3.33 -3.16
N PHE A 184 -24.09 3.22 -2.44
CA PHE A 184 -23.23 2.03 -2.42
C PHE A 184 -23.45 1.17 -1.18
N TYR A 185 -24.67 1.12 -0.65
CA TYR A 185 -25.03 0.32 0.52
C TYR A 185 -24.55 -1.14 0.39
N TYR A 186 -24.96 -1.84 -0.67
CA TYR A 186 -24.58 -3.24 -0.91
C TYR A 186 -23.12 -3.43 -1.30
N PHE A 187 -22.48 -2.37 -1.78
CA PHE A 187 -21.05 -2.29 -2.05
C PHE A 187 -20.25 -1.88 -0.80
N SER A 188 -20.77 -2.04 0.41
CA SER A 188 -20.05 -1.72 1.64
C SER A 188 -20.04 -2.88 2.61
N LYS A 189 -18.99 -2.95 3.44
CA LYS A 189 -19.04 -3.68 4.70
C LYS A 189 -19.65 -2.77 5.77
N HIS A 190 -20.76 -3.19 6.36
CA HIS A 190 -21.48 -2.45 7.40
C HIS A 190 -20.77 -2.55 8.76
N SER A 191 -19.62 -1.88 8.89
CA SER A 191 -18.87 -1.82 10.15
C SER A 191 -19.14 -0.55 10.97
N ASP A 192 -19.82 0.43 10.39
CA ASP A 192 -20.12 1.73 11.01
C ASP A 192 -21.62 1.99 10.94
N LYS A 193 -22.24 2.19 12.10
CA LYS A 193 -23.70 2.39 12.24
C LYS A 193 -24.14 3.74 11.68
N ASN A 194 -23.24 4.71 11.58
CA ASN A 194 -23.52 6.07 11.10
C ASN A 194 -23.00 6.31 9.68
N ALA A 195 -22.63 5.25 8.96
CA ALA A 195 -22.11 5.36 7.61
C ALA A 195 -23.17 5.95 6.66
N ARG A 196 -22.81 7.03 5.98
CA ARG A 196 -23.51 7.50 4.78
C ARG A 196 -22.99 6.73 3.58
N TYR A 197 -23.89 6.12 2.82
CA TYR A 197 -23.55 5.21 1.72
C TYR A 197 -23.48 5.91 0.36
N GLU A 198 -23.83 7.19 0.32
CA GLU A 198 -23.80 7.99 -0.90
C GLU A 198 -22.36 8.24 -1.32
N ARG A 199 -21.97 7.78 -2.51
CA ARG A 199 -20.67 8.05 -3.11
C ARG A 199 -20.87 8.37 -4.58
N LYS A 200 -19.93 9.13 -5.13
CA LYS A 200 -19.85 9.42 -6.55
C LYS A 200 -18.50 8.92 -7.04
N LEU A 201 -18.52 8.06 -8.06
CA LEU A 201 -17.32 7.63 -8.76
C LEU A 201 -17.01 8.66 -9.85
N ASP A 202 -15.79 9.18 -9.84
CA ASP A 202 -15.28 10.05 -10.90
C ASP A 202 -14.90 9.21 -12.12
N GLU A 203 -14.33 8.03 -11.88
CA GLU A 203 -13.89 7.07 -12.88
C GLU A 203 -14.15 5.64 -12.37
N CYS A 204 -14.59 4.76 -13.27
CA CYS A 204 -14.73 3.32 -13.07
C CYS A 204 -14.71 2.69 -14.47
N ARG A 205 -13.55 2.19 -14.91
CA ARG A 205 -13.36 1.69 -16.28
C ARG A 205 -12.37 0.55 -16.34
N ILE A 206 -12.55 -0.34 -17.31
CA ILE A 206 -11.64 -1.43 -17.59
C ILE A 206 -10.72 -1.02 -18.73
N ILE A 207 -9.44 -1.32 -18.57
CA ILE A 207 -8.41 -1.03 -19.55
C ILE A 207 -7.75 -2.34 -19.95
N ASP A 208 -7.59 -2.53 -21.25
CA ASP A 208 -6.78 -3.59 -21.82
C ASP A 208 -5.31 -3.17 -21.88
N ASP A 209 -4.44 -3.90 -21.18
CA ASP A 209 -2.98 -3.73 -21.18
C ASP A 209 -2.25 -4.94 -21.79
N GLY A 210 -2.77 -5.45 -22.91
CA GLY A 210 -2.14 -6.51 -23.70
C GLY A 210 -2.34 -7.89 -23.10
N ASP A 211 -1.63 -8.21 -22.02
CA ASP A 211 -1.68 -9.53 -21.37
C ASP A 211 -2.70 -9.60 -20.22
N ILE A 212 -3.12 -8.44 -19.72
CA ILE A 212 -3.94 -8.30 -18.52
C ILE A 212 -5.04 -7.27 -18.76
N TYR A 213 -6.11 -7.37 -17.99
CA TYR A 213 -7.05 -6.25 -17.83
C TYR A 213 -6.78 -5.56 -16.50
N TYR A 214 -7.11 -4.28 -16.39
CA TYR A 214 -7.19 -3.65 -15.08
C TYR A 214 -8.37 -2.69 -14.97
N LEU A 215 -8.97 -2.65 -13.78
CA LEU A 215 -9.97 -1.67 -13.39
C LEU A 215 -9.25 -0.46 -12.80
N ASP A 216 -9.42 0.71 -13.41
CA ASP A 216 -9.13 1.99 -12.77
C ASP A 216 -10.40 2.56 -12.17
N ILE A 217 -10.33 2.90 -10.87
CA ILE A 217 -11.43 3.51 -10.14
C ILE A 217 -10.97 4.71 -9.34
N LYS A 218 -11.70 5.81 -9.46
CA LYS A 218 -11.42 7.10 -8.81
C LYS A 218 -12.67 7.65 -8.17
N ALA A 219 -12.53 8.15 -6.96
CA ALA A 219 -13.62 8.82 -6.25
C ALA A 219 -13.08 9.75 -5.17
N ARG A 220 -13.89 10.70 -4.73
CA ARG A 220 -13.61 11.48 -3.53
C ARG A 220 -13.38 10.58 -2.32
N ALA A 221 -14.22 9.56 -2.10
CA ALA A 221 -14.09 8.65 -0.98
C ALA A 221 -14.66 7.29 -1.32
N PHE A 222 -14.18 6.25 -0.62
CA PHE A 222 -14.68 4.89 -0.73
C PHE A 222 -15.18 4.40 0.63
N LEU A 223 -16.18 3.53 0.61
CA LEU A 223 -16.67 2.82 1.80
C LEU A 223 -15.76 1.62 2.11
N HIS A 224 -15.94 1.01 3.28
CA HIS A 224 -15.18 -0.17 3.70
C HIS A 224 -15.44 -1.33 2.74
N ASN A 225 -14.38 -1.95 2.21
CA ASN A 225 -14.40 -3.00 1.17
C ASN A 225 -15.02 -2.58 -0.18
N MET A 226 -15.35 -1.30 -0.39
CA MET A 226 -16.13 -0.88 -1.56
C MET A 226 -15.48 -1.22 -2.88
N VAL A 227 -14.19 -0.93 -3.01
CA VAL A 227 -13.45 -1.22 -4.24
C VAL A 227 -13.42 -2.73 -4.51
N ARG A 228 -13.18 -3.56 -3.48
CA ARG A 228 -13.14 -5.02 -3.61
C ARG A 228 -14.50 -5.63 -3.97
N LYS A 229 -15.59 -5.03 -3.48
CA LYS A 229 -16.97 -5.42 -3.85
C LYS A 229 -17.30 -5.02 -5.29
N ILE A 230 -16.84 -3.86 -5.74
CA ILE A 230 -16.95 -3.44 -7.15
C ILE A 230 -16.16 -4.37 -8.07
N VAL A 231 -14.92 -4.70 -7.71
CA VAL A 231 -14.08 -5.65 -8.44
C VAL A 231 -14.78 -6.99 -8.58
N TRP A 232 -15.39 -7.51 -7.51
CA TRP A 232 -16.12 -8.78 -7.54
C TRP A 232 -17.27 -8.75 -8.54
N ALA A 233 -18.06 -7.68 -8.52
CA ALA A 233 -19.20 -7.49 -9.42
C ALA A 233 -18.75 -7.42 -10.89
N VAL A 234 -17.73 -6.61 -11.18
CA VAL A 234 -17.12 -6.50 -12.51
C VAL A 234 -16.60 -7.86 -12.99
N GLN A 235 -15.89 -8.60 -12.12
CA GLN A 235 -15.34 -9.90 -12.46
C GLN A 235 -16.42 -10.93 -12.75
N LYS A 236 -17.52 -10.94 -11.99
CA LYS A 236 -18.68 -11.81 -12.25
C LYS A 236 -19.32 -11.51 -13.61
N SER A 237 -19.56 -10.23 -13.91
CA SER A 237 -20.06 -9.84 -15.24
C SER A 237 -19.11 -10.25 -16.35
N GLY A 238 -17.79 -10.06 -16.19
CA GLY A 238 -16.81 -10.50 -17.18
C GLY A 238 -16.84 -12.00 -17.45
N LYS A 239 -17.22 -12.83 -16.47
CA LYS A 239 -17.40 -14.28 -16.66
C LYS A 239 -18.75 -14.66 -17.27
N GLY A 240 -19.60 -13.69 -17.59
CA GLY A 240 -20.99 -13.93 -18.00
C GLY A 240 -21.87 -14.46 -16.87
N GLU A 241 -21.47 -14.29 -15.62
CA GLU A 241 -22.22 -14.78 -14.47
C GLU A 241 -23.17 -13.71 -13.93
N GLU A 242 -24.45 -14.06 -13.79
CA GLU A 242 -25.42 -13.22 -13.11
C GLU A 242 -25.19 -13.18 -11.60
N TYR A 243 -25.51 -12.03 -10.98
CA TYR A 243 -25.48 -11.89 -9.52
C TYR A 243 -26.56 -10.92 -9.03
N ASP A 244 -27.06 -11.19 -7.83
CA ASP A 244 -27.96 -10.27 -7.12
C ASP A 244 -27.14 -9.12 -6.51
N ILE A 245 -27.50 -7.88 -6.86
CA ILE A 245 -26.87 -6.66 -6.35
C ILE A 245 -26.97 -6.54 -4.82
N GLN A 246 -27.93 -7.22 -4.18
CA GLN A 246 -28.07 -7.23 -2.72
C GLN A 246 -27.09 -8.19 -2.05
N ARG A 247 -26.46 -9.11 -2.80
CA ARG A 247 -25.60 -10.19 -2.31
C ARG A 247 -24.21 -10.15 -2.95
N ILE A 248 -23.62 -8.96 -2.99
CA ILE A 248 -22.29 -8.75 -3.59
C ILE A 248 -21.20 -9.34 -2.70
N GLY A 249 -20.43 -10.28 -3.28
CA GLY A 249 -19.23 -10.86 -2.68
C GLY A 249 -18.10 -9.85 -2.54
N THR A 250 -16.91 -10.30 -2.15
CA THR A 250 -15.74 -9.42 -1.99
C THR A 250 -14.53 -10.12 -2.60
N SER A 251 -13.92 -9.53 -3.62
CA SER A 251 -12.72 -10.09 -4.25
C SER A 251 -11.54 -10.06 -3.30
N GLU A 252 -10.54 -10.90 -3.57
CA GLU A 252 -9.28 -10.91 -2.83
C GLU A 252 -8.60 -9.52 -2.83
N PRO A 253 -7.89 -9.15 -1.77
CA PRO A 253 -7.23 -7.85 -1.69
C PRO A 253 -6.03 -7.75 -2.63
N TYR A 254 -5.41 -8.88 -3.00
CA TYR A 254 -4.43 -8.92 -4.09
C TYR A 254 -5.15 -9.15 -5.43
N PRO A 255 -4.75 -8.50 -6.54
CA PRO A 255 -3.72 -7.46 -6.69
C PRO A 255 -4.29 -6.02 -6.65
N LEU A 256 -5.09 -5.66 -5.63
CA LEU A 256 -5.59 -4.29 -5.46
C LEU A 256 -4.48 -3.35 -5.00
N VAL A 257 -4.35 -2.20 -5.66
CA VAL A 257 -3.33 -1.19 -5.36
C VAL A 257 -3.96 0.19 -5.18
N PHE A 258 -3.68 0.85 -4.05
CA PHE A 258 -3.90 2.28 -3.88
C PHE A 258 -2.87 3.06 -4.71
N CYS A 259 -3.34 3.71 -5.76
CA CYS A 259 -2.49 4.34 -6.77
C CYS A 259 -2.08 5.77 -6.41
N GLY A 260 -2.92 6.49 -5.67
CA GLY A 260 -2.61 7.87 -5.31
C GLY A 260 -3.78 8.63 -4.73
N ALA A 261 -3.47 9.83 -4.26
CA ALA A 261 -4.41 10.81 -3.76
C ALA A 261 -4.15 12.15 -4.47
N VAL A 262 -5.22 12.84 -4.83
CA VAL A 262 -5.20 14.18 -5.41
C VAL A 262 -5.67 15.17 -4.35
N TYR A 263 -5.05 16.36 -4.35
CA TYR A 263 -5.30 17.45 -3.42
C TYR A 263 -5.59 18.75 -4.20
N PRO A 264 -6.27 19.74 -3.58
CA PRO A 264 -6.56 21.04 -4.23
C PRO A 264 -5.30 21.83 -4.60
N TYR A 265 -4.20 21.59 -3.90
CA TYR A 265 -2.89 22.17 -4.16
C TYR A 265 -1.90 21.06 -4.50
N GLU A 266 -1.03 21.33 -5.46
CA GLU A 266 0.01 20.37 -5.86
C GLU A 266 1.00 20.13 -4.71
N LEU A 267 1.24 18.87 -4.40
CA LEU A 267 2.24 18.48 -3.40
C LEU A 267 3.58 18.26 -4.10
N SER A 268 4.48 19.24 -3.96
CA SER A 268 5.86 19.11 -4.43
C SER A 268 6.68 18.28 -3.44
N PHE A 269 7.09 17.07 -3.85
CA PHE A 269 7.84 16.15 -2.98
C PHE A 269 9.36 16.27 -3.17
N ILE A 270 10.07 16.40 -2.05
CA ILE A 270 11.49 16.09 -1.94
C ILE A 270 11.61 14.56 -1.94
N ASN A 271 11.88 14.00 -3.12
CA ASN A 271 11.92 12.56 -3.34
C ASN A 271 13.31 11.99 -3.04
N ASN A 272 13.33 10.72 -2.62
CA ASN A 272 14.55 9.93 -2.56
C ASN A 272 14.60 8.96 -3.73
N LEU A 273 15.33 9.35 -4.78
CA LEU A 273 15.41 8.59 -6.03
C LEU A 273 15.89 7.15 -5.83
N ARG A 274 16.75 6.86 -4.83
CA ARG A 274 17.21 5.49 -4.52
C ARG A 274 16.10 4.63 -3.94
N CYS A 275 15.19 5.20 -3.13
CA CYS A 275 14.05 4.47 -2.59
C CYS A 275 12.95 4.29 -3.65
N CYS A 276 12.81 5.25 -4.57
CA CYS A 276 11.87 5.16 -5.68
C CYS A 276 12.20 4.00 -6.64
N SER A 277 13.48 3.71 -6.91
CA SER A 277 13.88 2.65 -7.85
C SER A 277 13.66 1.24 -7.30
N GLU A 278 14.03 0.97 -6.05
CA GLU A 278 13.95 -0.36 -5.43
C GLU A 278 12.51 -0.87 -5.32
N LEU A 279 11.58 -0.01 -4.92
CA LEU A 279 10.18 -0.41 -4.75
C LEU A 279 9.40 -0.35 -6.07
N ARG A 280 9.67 0.63 -6.95
CA ARG A 280 9.10 0.63 -8.30
C ARG A 280 9.49 -0.65 -9.03
N TYR A 281 10.75 -1.10 -8.93
CA TYR A 281 11.18 -2.40 -9.45
C TYR A 281 10.40 -3.57 -8.85
N ARG A 282 10.12 -3.58 -7.54
CA ARG A 282 9.32 -4.65 -6.90
C ARG A 282 7.86 -4.63 -7.36
N MET A 283 7.26 -3.47 -7.55
CA MET A 283 5.85 -3.34 -7.96
C MET A 283 5.67 -3.56 -9.47
N GLU A 284 6.65 -3.17 -10.28
CA GLU A 284 6.79 -3.63 -11.67
C GLU A 284 7.01 -5.13 -11.70
N ARG A 285 7.81 -5.70 -10.78
CA ARG A 285 7.94 -7.15 -10.64
C ARG A 285 6.62 -7.80 -10.22
N ASP A 286 5.76 -7.16 -9.45
CA ASP A 286 4.44 -7.71 -9.12
C ASP A 286 3.49 -7.65 -10.33
N GLN A 287 3.55 -6.58 -11.14
CA GLN A 287 2.88 -6.52 -12.44
C GLN A 287 3.42 -7.58 -13.41
N ILE A 288 4.73 -7.79 -13.43
CA ILE A 288 5.42 -8.81 -14.21
C ILE A 288 5.08 -10.21 -13.69
N ASN A 289 5.04 -10.44 -12.37
CA ASN A 289 4.64 -11.70 -11.76
C ASN A 289 3.18 -12.02 -12.08
N TYR A 290 2.34 -10.99 -12.14
CA TYR A 290 0.95 -11.10 -12.56
C TYR A 290 0.82 -11.39 -14.08
N LYS A 291 1.71 -10.84 -14.90
CA LYS A 291 1.84 -11.21 -16.33
C LYS A 291 2.41 -12.64 -16.49
N ILE A 292 3.38 -13.04 -15.68
CA ILE A 292 4.09 -14.34 -15.70
C ILE A 292 3.22 -15.49 -15.14
N SER A 293 2.27 -15.23 -14.25
CA SER A 293 1.38 -16.29 -13.75
C SER A 293 0.55 -16.95 -14.85
N ARG A 294 0.38 -16.29 -16.01
CA ARG A 294 -0.10 -16.91 -17.26
C ARG A 294 0.85 -18.00 -17.74
N ASP A 295 2.12 -17.66 -17.98
CA ASP A 295 3.11 -18.58 -18.53
C ASP A 295 3.35 -19.77 -17.61
N ARG A 296 3.30 -19.59 -16.28
CA ARG A 296 3.41 -20.71 -15.32
C ARG A 296 2.19 -21.65 -15.34
N LEU A 297 0.97 -21.11 -15.46
CA LEU A 297 -0.23 -21.94 -15.52
C LEU A 297 -0.36 -22.65 -16.87
N GLU A 298 0.02 -22.00 -17.98
CA GLU A 298 0.08 -22.64 -19.30
C GLU A 298 1.18 -23.70 -19.37
N HIS A 299 2.36 -23.48 -18.77
CA HIS A 299 3.44 -24.48 -18.73
C HIS A 299 3.07 -25.67 -17.84
N LEU A 300 2.50 -25.44 -16.65
CA LEU A 300 1.99 -26.52 -15.78
C LEU A 300 0.84 -27.28 -16.44
N ALA A 301 -0.11 -26.59 -17.09
CA ALA A 301 -1.21 -27.23 -17.78
C ALA A 301 -0.72 -28.06 -18.97
N ASN A 302 0.28 -27.58 -19.71
CA ASN A 302 0.91 -28.32 -20.80
C ASN A 302 1.75 -29.51 -20.32
N GLU A 303 2.39 -29.42 -19.15
CA GLU A 303 3.11 -30.53 -18.51
C GLU A 303 2.14 -31.61 -18.01
N LEU A 304 1.09 -31.23 -17.28
CA LEU A 304 0.02 -32.14 -16.83
C LEU A 304 -0.70 -32.81 -18.02
N SER A 305 -0.89 -32.09 -19.13
CA SER A 305 -1.49 -32.64 -20.36
C SER A 305 -0.60 -33.66 -21.07
N LYS A 306 0.73 -33.54 -20.93
CA LYS A 306 1.70 -34.49 -21.49
C LYS A 306 1.82 -35.74 -20.64
N GLU A 307 1.81 -35.62 -19.31
CA GLU A 307 1.80 -36.77 -18.39
C GLU A 307 0.55 -37.64 -18.56
N VAL A 308 -0.63 -37.02 -18.71
CA VAL A 308 -1.90 -37.76 -18.94
C VAL A 308 -1.95 -38.46 -20.31
N ARG A 309 -1.14 -38.01 -21.28
CA ARG A 309 -1.01 -38.64 -22.61
C ARG A 309 0.08 -39.70 -22.69
N SER A 310 1.05 -39.71 -21.77
CA SER A 310 2.07 -40.76 -21.69
C SER A 310 1.61 -41.99 -20.90
N ASP A 311 0.55 -41.86 -20.10
CA ASP A 311 -0.05 -42.94 -19.30
C ASP A 311 -1.28 -43.61 -19.97
N ARG A 312 -1.53 -43.37 -21.26
CA ARG A 312 -2.55 -44.04 -22.08
C ARG A 312 -1.91 -44.72 -23.29
#